data_AF-A0A9Q0YNB5-F1
#
_entry.id   AF-A0A9Q0YNB5-F1
#
_cell.length_a   1.000
_cell.length_b   1.000
_cell.length_c   1.000
_cell.angle_alpha   90.00
_cell.angle_beta   90.00
_cell.angle_gamma   90.00
#
_symmetry.space_group_name_H-M   'P 1'
#
loop_
_entity.id
_entity.type
_entity.pdbx_description
1 polymer ?
#
loop_
_entity_poly.entity_id
_entity_poly.type
_entity_poly.pdbx_seq_one_letter_code
_entity_poly.pdbx_strand_id
1 'polypeptide(L)'
;MYLNYYEGHFSYIKDMEHYSHTFSCTNCKRLFKRYRQLQKHIPHCKTHVKYRYPAGVFELSPSVYDRLEAVGIVVNPRDRFYPYRITYDIETYLDKEDVIPSKSAKLNYIGQHKLLSISVCSNVPGYKHPQCFISDGNDPQLVDNFVTYLTEISQAAFELLSEGGPVSNALQSLKELVKDYGPMDDDPEGSESGDDVDCEDKNYVKKVLKPLLGSLLNYCRQIPVVGFNSGKYDINVMKGLLYNSLEKNKDDDTERPAVNQIIKRCSDYLCISTKWLKFLDIKNYLAPGCSYSQFLKAYKCQEQKGFFPYDWMDSSHPKSLFTTNSKKWT
;
A
#
# COMPACT_ATOMS: atom_id res chain seq x y z
N MET A 1 1.12 10.03 -49.60
CA MET A 1 1.59 10.14 -48.21
C MET A 1 0.45 10.69 -47.37
N TYR A 2 -0.07 9.94 -46.41
CA TYR A 2 -1.16 10.39 -45.55
C TYR A 2 -0.60 10.81 -44.18
N LEU A 3 -0.94 12.01 -43.73
CA LEU A 3 -0.49 12.56 -42.46
C LEU A 3 -1.72 12.93 -41.63
N ASN A 4 -1.72 12.56 -40.35
CA ASN A 4 -2.68 13.02 -39.36
C ASN A 4 -2.06 14.16 -38.56
N TYR A 5 -2.74 15.30 -38.50
CA TYR A 5 -2.41 16.40 -37.59
C TYR A 5 -3.45 16.46 -36.48
N TYR A 6 -3.03 16.20 -35.24
CA TYR A 6 -3.92 16.19 -34.08
C TYR A 6 -3.22 16.75 -32.83
N GLU A 7 -3.84 17.72 -32.16
CA GLU A 7 -3.33 18.37 -30.93
C GLU A 7 -1.84 18.77 -31.03
N GLY A 8 -1.41 19.35 -32.17
CA GLY A 8 -0.03 19.81 -32.37
C GLY A 8 0.97 18.71 -32.78
N HIS A 9 0.52 17.47 -32.97
CA HIS A 9 1.36 16.35 -33.38
C HIS A 9 1.06 15.91 -34.82
N PHE A 10 2.11 15.63 -35.58
CA PHE A 10 2.05 14.99 -36.90
C PHE A 10 2.32 13.49 -36.79
N SER A 11 1.43 12.67 -37.33
CA SER A 11 1.60 11.22 -37.40
C SER A 11 1.46 10.73 -38.84
N TYR A 12 2.38 9.86 -39.27
CA TYR A 12 2.27 9.21 -40.57
C TYR A 12 1.23 8.09 -40.54
N ILE A 13 0.26 8.15 -41.44
CA ILE A 13 -0.78 7.13 -41.59
C ILE A 13 -0.27 6.09 -42.59
N LYS A 14 0.08 4.91 -42.07
CA LYS A 14 0.57 3.76 -42.87
C LYS A 14 -0.53 3.09 -43.69
N ASP A 15 -1.75 3.07 -43.15
CA ASP A 15 -2.93 2.41 -43.75
C ASP A 15 -4.14 3.33 -43.57
N MET A 16 -4.56 3.95 -44.67
CA MET A 16 -5.66 4.92 -44.67
C MET A 16 -7.02 4.25 -44.51
N GLU A 17 -7.18 3.02 -45.00
CA GLU A 17 -8.44 2.29 -44.90
C GLU A 17 -8.74 1.99 -43.43
N HIS A 18 -7.75 1.48 -42.69
CA HIS A 18 -7.87 1.25 -41.26
C HIS A 18 -8.07 2.55 -40.45
N TYR A 19 -7.35 3.62 -40.82
CA TYR A 19 -7.46 4.92 -40.16
C TYR A 19 -8.86 5.55 -40.32
N SER A 20 -9.42 5.49 -41.53
CA SER A 20 -10.71 6.10 -41.88
C SER A 20 -11.92 5.44 -41.18
N HIS A 21 -11.72 4.23 -40.64
CA HIS A 21 -12.73 3.49 -39.88
C HIS A 21 -12.58 3.63 -38.36
N THR A 22 -11.82 4.62 -37.87
CA THR A 22 -11.62 4.84 -36.43
C THR A 22 -12.22 6.19 -36.00
N PHE A 23 -13.30 6.15 -35.23
CA PHE A 23 -14.02 7.34 -34.76
C PHE A 23 -13.85 7.50 -33.25
N SER A 24 -13.42 8.68 -32.78
CA SER A 24 -13.25 8.94 -31.34
C SER A 24 -14.40 9.76 -30.75
N CYS A 25 -14.86 9.41 -29.55
CA CYS A 25 -15.75 10.27 -28.78
C CYS A 25 -15.02 11.50 -28.24
N THR A 26 -15.56 12.69 -28.44
CA THR A 26 -14.99 13.95 -27.92
C THR A 26 -14.94 14.00 -26.40
N ASN A 27 -15.93 13.42 -25.72
CA ASN A 27 -16.07 13.48 -24.27
C ASN A 27 -15.17 12.46 -23.52
N CYS A 28 -15.24 11.16 -23.88
CA CYS A 28 -14.47 10.12 -23.17
C CYS A 28 -13.25 9.58 -23.93
N LYS A 29 -12.98 10.06 -25.15
CA LYS A 29 -11.88 9.61 -26.03
C LYS A 29 -11.90 8.11 -26.41
N ARG A 30 -13.00 7.39 -26.17
CA ARG A 30 -13.20 6.00 -26.63
C ARG A 30 -13.25 5.93 -28.16
N LEU A 31 -12.58 4.94 -28.74
CA LEU A 31 -12.54 4.69 -30.19
C LEU A 31 -13.60 3.68 -30.62
N PHE A 32 -14.18 3.89 -31.80
CA PHE A 32 -15.23 3.09 -32.41
C PHE A 32 -14.88 2.74 -33.85
N LYS A 33 -15.21 1.52 -34.30
CA LYS A 33 -14.95 1.07 -35.67
C LYS A 33 -15.98 1.59 -36.69
N ARG A 34 -17.12 2.11 -36.23
CA ARG A 34 -18.22 2.58 -37.08
C ARG A 34 -18.82 3.86 -36.49
N TYR A 35 -19.08 4.84 -37.33
CA TYR A 35 -19.69 6.11 -36.92
C TYR A 35 -21.03 5.94 -36.20
N ARG A 36 -21.88 5.00 -36.64
CA ARG A 36 -23.16 4.69 -35.98
C ARG A 36 -23.00 4.25 -34.52
N GLN A 37 -21.91 3.57 -34.17
CA GLN A 37 -21.64 3.16 -32.78
C GLN A 37 -21.25 4.35 -31.91
N LEU A 38 -20.46 5.28 -32.47
CA LEU A 38 -20.16 6.55 -31.81
C LEU A 38 -21.44 7.36 -31.57
N GLN A 39 -22.32 7.45 -32.57
CA GLN A 39 -23.59 8.17 -32.47
C GLN A 39 -24.51 7.60 -31.37
N LYS A 40 -24.58 6.27 -31.23
CA LYS A 40 -25.31 5.64 -30.11
C LYS A 40 -24.67 5.87 -28.75
N HIS A 41 -23.35 6.08 -28.71
CA HIS A 41 -22.60 6.27 -27.48
C HIS A 41 -22.70 7.70 -26.94
N ILE A 42 -22.66 8.72 -27.80
CA ILE A 42 -22.63 10.14 -27.40
C ILE A 42 -23.74 10.51 -26.38
N PRO A 43 -25.03 10.14 -26.58
CA PRO A 43 -26.10 10.49 -25.64
C PRO A 43 -25.99 9.83 -24.26
N HIS A 44 -25.25 8.72 -24.16
CA HIS A 44 -25.10 7.92 -22.94
C HIS A 44 -23.67 7.96 -22.38
N CYS A 45 -22.85 8.90 -22.86
CA CYS A 45 -21.47 9.04 -22.42
C CYS A 45 -21.39 9.66 -21.01
N LYS A 46 -21.43 8.82 -19.97
CA LYS A 46 -21.39 9.19 -18.54
C LYS A 46 -19.98 9.51 -18.01
N THR A 47 -19.20 10.32 -18.71
CA THR A 47 -17.75 10.53 -18.54
C THR A 47 -17.20 10.27 -17.12
N HIS A 48 -16.66 9.08 -16.86
CA HIS A 48 -15.47 8.94 -16.02
C HIS A 48 -14.29 9.21 -16.93
N VAL A 49 -13.75 10.42 -16.85
CA VAL A 49 -12.46 10.75 -17.44
C VAL A 49 -11.45 9.75 -16.86
N LYS A 50 -10.85 8.90 -17.71
CA LYS A 50 -9.53 8.34 -17.38
C LYS A 50 -8.68 9.55 -17.08
N TYR A 51 -8.19 9.70 -15.84
CA TYR A 51 -7.24 10.72 -15.43
C TYR A 51 -6.22 10.94 -16.56
N ARG A 52 -6.42 12.01 -17.36
CA ARG A 52 -5.39 12.51 -18.26
C ARG A 52 -4.47 13.28 -17.32
N TYR A 53 -3.30 12.73 -17.05
CA TYR A 53 -2.24 13.52 -16.41
C TYR A 53 -1.97 14.71 -17.32
N PRO A 54 -2.26 15.95 -16.89
CA PRO A 54 -1.86 17.10 -17.67
C PRO A 54 -0.35 17.03 -17.85
N ALA A 55 0.13 17.19 -19.08
CA ALA A 55 1.55 17.39 -19.29
C ALA A 55 1.95 18.67 -18.55
N GLY A 56 2.84 18.52 -17.57
CA GLY A 56 3.31 19.59 -16.69
C GLY A 56 4.64 19.18 -16.07
N VAL A 57 5.38 20.16 -15.56
CA VAL A 57 6.56 19.90 -14.73
C VAL A 57 6.08 19.11 -13.51
N PHE A 58 6.72 17.98 -13.20
CA PHE A 58 6.39 17.19 -12.01
C PHE A 58 6.67 18.03 -10.77
N GLU A 59 5.61 18.52 -10.13
CA GLU A 59 5.68 19.22 -8.85
C GLU A 59 5.46 18.21 -7.72
N LEU A 60 6.40 18.19 -6.77
CA LEU A 60 6.26 17.38 -5.57
C LEU A 60 5.10 17.94 -4.73
N SER A 61 4.14 17.08 -4.41
CA SER A 61 3.09 17.45 -3.46
C SER A 61 3.73 17.72 -2.08
N PRO A 62 3.34 18.79 -1.38
CA PRO A 62 3.90 19.11 -0.08
C PRO A 62 3.63 17.97 0.91
N SER A 63 4.67 17.58 1.63
CA SER A 63 4.61 16.57 2.68
C SER A 63 3.79 17.08 3.88
N VAL A 64 3.47 16.17 4.80
CA VAL A 64 2.83 16.57 6.06
C VAL A 64 3.69 17.56 6.85
N TYR A 65 5.02 17.46 6.75
CA TYR A 65 5.95 18.35 7.43
C TYR A 65 6.03 19.73 6.77
N ASP A 66 5.98 19.81 5.44
CA ASP A 66 5.93 21.10 4.73
C ASP A 66 4.65 21.86 5.10
N ARG A 67 3.54 21.13 5.27
CA ARG A 67 2.27 21.70 5.74
C ARG A 67 2.29 22.09 7.23
N LEU A 68 3.06 21.40 8.07
CA LEU A 68 3.26 21.78 9.48
C LEU A 68 4.07 23.08 9.58
N GLU A 69 5.12 23.22 8.78
CA GLU A 69 5.91 24.46 8.75
C GLU A 69 5.07 25.66 8.32
N ALA A 70 4.16 25.48 7.37
CA ALA A 70 3.25 26.52 6.91
C ALA A 70 2.31 27.05 8.01
N VAL A 71 2.08 26.27 9.08
CA VAL A 71 1.29 26.69 10.26
C VAL A 71 2.18 27.04 11.46
N GLY A 72 3.49 27.18 11.26
CA GLY A 72 4.45 27.56 12.29
C GLY A 72 4.99 26.42 13.15
N ILE A 73 4.69 25.16 12.83
CA ILE A 73 5.17 23.98 13.58
C ILE A 73 6.34 23.34 12.83
N VAL A 74 7.54 23.47 13.39
CA VAL A 74 8.76 22.95 12.77
C VAL A 74 9.20 21.64 13.43
N VAL A 75 9.36 20.59 12.63
CA VAL A 75 9.95 19.31 13.05
C VAL A 75 11.37 19.22 12.49
N ASN A 76 12.35 18.84 13.31
CA ASN A 76 13.73 18.68 12.85
C ASN A 76 13.78 17.69 11.67
N PRO A 77 14.56 17.94 10.61
CA PRO A 77 14.63 17.04 9.45
C PRO A 77 14.97 15.58 9.79
N ARG A 78 15.75 15.34 10.86
CA ARG A 78 16.09 13.98 11.33
C ARG A 78 14.89 13.23 11.92
N ASP A 79 13.93 13.97 12.45
CA ASP A 79 12.73 13.46 13.12
C ASP A 79 11.55 13.31 12.13
N ARG A 80 11.76 13.66 10.86
CA ARG A 80 10.76 13.52 9.78
C ARG A 80 10.71 12.12 9.18
N PHE A 81 11.60 11.23 9.58
CA PHE A 81 11.60 9.84 9.15
C PHE A 81 10.81 8.98 10.13
N TYR A 82 10.00 8.07 9.60
CA TYR A 82 9.26 7.13 10.45
C TYR A 82 10.27 6.18 11.13
N PRO A 83 10.38 6.18 12.47
CA PRO A 83 11.49 5.51 13.16
C PRO A 83 11.33 3.99 13.21
N TYR A 84 10.10 3.49 13.08
CA TYR A 84 9.79 2.07 13.17
C TYR A 84 9.49 1.42 11.82
N ARG A 85 9.75 0.13 11.71
CA ARG A 85 9.44 -0.68 10.54
C ARG A 85 9.22 -2.11 10.96
N ILE A 86 8.35 -2.79 10.23
CA ILE A 86 8.20 -4.22 10.31
C ILE A 86 8.85 -4.83 9.08
N THR A 87 9.57 -5.92 9.26
CA THR A 87 10.09 -6.74 8.17
C THR A 87 9.46 -8.11 8.22
N TYR A 88 9.14 -8.66 7.07
CA TYR A 88 8.60 -10.01 6.97
C TYR A 88 9.23 -10.77 5.82
N ASP A 89 9.19 -12.09 5.93
CA ASP A 89 9.59 -13.04 4.92
C ASP A 89 8.65 -14.24 4.97
N ILE A 90 8.44 -14.90 3.83
CA ILE A 90 7.60 -16.10 3.79
C ILE A 90 8.38 -17.27 3.24
N GLU A 91 8.05 -18.44 3.73
CA GLU A 91 8.44 -19.69 3.09
C GLU A 91 7.21 -20.31 2.43
N THR A 92 7.43 -20.98 1.31
CA THR A 92 6.38 -21.68 0.56
C THR A 92 6.77 -23.15 0.39
N TYR A 93 5.84 -24.01 0.02
CA TYR A 93 6.15 -25.35 -0.49
C TYR A 93 5.44 -25.56 -1.84
N LEU A 94 5.92 -26.52 -2.64
CA LEU A 94 5.36 -26.80 -3.95
C LEU A 94 4.33 -27.92 -3.85
N ASP A 95 3.05 -27.54 -3.88
CA ASP A 95 1.95 -28.49 -3.94
C ASP A 95 1.75 -29.00 -5.37
N LYS A 96 1.82 -30.33 -5.55
CA LYS A 96 1.67 -31.01 -6.83
C LYS A 96 0.29 -31.67 -7.00
N GLU A 97 -0.54 -31.67 -5.95
CA GLU A 97 -1.86 -32.32 -5.97
C GLU A 97 -2.91 -31.44 -6.66
N ASP A 98 -2.84 -30.11 -6.48
CA ASP A 98 -3.79 -29.12 -7.03
C ASP A 98 -3.36 -28.55 -8.41
N VAL A 99 -2.76 -29.37 -9.28
CA VAL A 99 -2.31 -28.92 -10.60
C VAL A 99 -3.50 -28.78 -11.56
N ILE A 100 -3.95 -27.55 -11.80
CA ILE A 100 -4.97 -27.26 -12.81
C ILE A 100 -4.42 -27.62 -14.20
N PRO A 101 -5.11 -28.46 -15.00
CA PRO A 101 -4.68 -28.79 -16.35
C PRO A 101 -4.58 -27.53 -17.21
N SER A 102 -3.45 -27.36 -17.87
CA SER A 102 -3.28 -26.28 -18.83
C SER A 102 -4.26 -26.42 -19.99
N LYS A 103 -4.89 -25.31 -20.37
CA LYS A 103 -5.74 -25.24 -21.58
C LYS A 103 -4.93 -25.29 -22.88
N SER A 104 -3.60 -25.19 -22.81
CA SER A 104 -2.70 -25.19 -23.96
C SER A 104 -1.82 -26.44 -23.96
N ALA A 105 -1.74 -27.11 -25.11
CA ALA A 105 -0.92 -28.30 -25.32
C ALA A 105 0.60 -28.08 -25.13
N LYS A 106 1.07 -26.83 -24.98
CA LYS A 106 2.50 -26.48 -24.84
C LYS A 106 2.92 -26.10 -23.42
N LEU A 107 1.99 -26.02 -22.47
CA LEU A 107 2.27 -25.56 -21.12
C LEU A 107 1.82 -26.65 -20.15
N ASN A 108 2.71 -27.12 -19.29
CA ASN A 108 2.40 -28.08 -18.24
C ASN A 108 2.62 -27.39 -16.90
N TYR A 109 1.57 -27.31 -16.09
CA TYR A 109 1.71 -26.90 -14.70
C TYR A 109 2.28 -28.09 -13.91
N ILE A 110 3.30 -27.84 -13.08
CA ILE A 110 4.02 -28.90 -12.33
C ILE A 110 3.64 -28.86 -10.85
N GLY A 111 3.19 -27.70 -10.36
CA GLY A 111 2.74 -27.48 -9.00
C GLY A 111 2.39 -26.03 -8.75
N GLN A 112 1.84 -25.75 -7.57
CA GLN A 112 1.49 -24.42 -7.09
C GLN A 112 2.25 -24.14 -5.78
N HIS A 113 2.82 -22.94 -5.65
CA HIS A 113 3.39 -22.51 -4.38
C HIS A 113 2.27 -22.22 -3.38
N LYS A 114 2.25 -22.96 -2.27
CA LYS A 114 1.39 -22.74 -1.11
C LYS A 114 2.20 -22.25 0.07
N LEU A 115 1.54 -21.53 0.98
CA LEU A 115 2.20 -20.86 2.08
C LEU A 115 2.63 -21.88 3.15
N LEU A 116 3.91 -21.88 3.52
CA LEU A 116 4.45 -22.74 4.55
C LEU A 116 4.58 -22.02 5.89
N SER A 117 5.18 -20.83 5.88
CA SER A 117 5.37 -20.05 7.09
C SER A 117 5.51 -18.56 6.77
N ILE A 118 5.22 -17.71 7.75
CA ILE A 118 5.47 -16.28 7.70
C ILE A 118 6.31 -15.91 8.92
N SER A 119 7.47 -15.30 8.69
CA SER A 119 8.32 -14.75 9.75
C SER A 119 8.20 -13.23 9.77
N VAL A 120 8.08 -12.66 10.97
CA VAL A 120 7.94 -11.22 11.20
C VAL A 120 8.95 -10.77 12.25
N CYS A 121 9.61 -9.64 12.00
CA CYS A 121 10.47 -8.99 12.98
C CYS A 121 10.31 -7.47 12.87
N SER A 122 10.51 -6.74 13.95
CA SER A 122 10.33 -5.29 14.00
C SER A 122 11.44 -4.63 14.83
N ASN A 123 11.62 -3.32 14.66
CA ASN A 123 12.43 -2.52 15.58
C ASN A 123 11.59 -1.78 16.64
N VAL A 124 10.27 -1.99 16.68
CA VAL A 124 9.38 -1.48 17.72
C VAL A 124 9.74 -2.13 19.08
N PRO A 125 9.87 -1.36 20.17
CA PRO A 125 10.01 -1.90 21.52
C PRO A 125 8.96 -2.97 21.85
N GLY A 126 9.38 -4.09 22.43
CA GLY A 126 8.50 -5.25 22.67
C GLY A 126 8.42 -6.26 21.53
N TYR A 127 8.76 -5.87 20.30
CA TYR A 127 8.60 -6.69 19.08
C TYR A 127 9.93 -6.91 18.33
N LYS A 128 11.04 -6.92 19.08
CA LYS A 128 12.41 -7.03 18.52
C LYS A 128 12.85 -8.47 18.21
N HIS A 129 12.10 -9.45 18.69
CA HIS A 129 12.37 -10.86 18.45
C HIS A 129 11.54 -11.37 17.27
N PRO A 130 12.13 -12.20 16.39
CA PRO A 130 11.40 -12.74 15.26
C PRO A 130 10.28 -13.67 15.73
N GLN A 131 9.07 -13.44 15.25
CA GLN A 131 7.90 -14.29 15.43
C GLN A 131 7.65 -15.06 14.13
N CYS A 132 7.59 -16.38 14.20
CA CYS A 132 7.33 -17.23 13.04
C CYS A 132 5.99 -17.95 13.19
N PHE A 133 5.13 -17.81 12.19
CA PHE A 133 3.85 -18.51 12.09
C PHE A 133 4.00 -19.63 11.06
N ILE A 134 3.71 -20.87 11.47
CA ILE A 134 3.85 -22.06 10.62
C ILE A 134 2.45 -22.54 10.21
N SER A 135 2.28 -22.84 8.92
CA SER A 135 1.03 -23.38 8.38
C SER A 135 0.72 -24.74 9.00
N ASP A 136 -0.55 -24.94 9.34
CA ASP A 136 -1.13 -26.22 9.72
C ASP A 136 -2.10 -26.76 8.65
N GLY A 137 -2.00 -26.22 7.43
CA GLY A 137 -2.92 -26.49 6.32
C GLY A 137 -4.07 -25.49 6.21
N ASN A 138 -4.21 -24.55 7.16
CA ASN A 138 -5.18 -23.46 7.10
C ASN A 138 -4.51 -22.11 6.77
N ASP A 139 -4.19 -21.91 5.49
CA ASP A 139 -3.57 -20.68 4.99
C ASP A 139 -4.38 -19.40 5.34
N PRO A 140 -5.72 -19.38 5.30
CA PRO A 140 -6.49 -18.22 5.76
C PRO A 140 -6.19 -17.83 7.22
N GLN A 141 -6.18 -18.78 8.15
CA GLN A 141 -5.89 -18.50 9.56
C GLN A 141 -4.44 -18.03 9.76
N LEU A 142 -3.50 -18.62 9.02
CA LEU A 142 -2.09 -18.21 9.04
C LEU A 142 -1.94 -16.73 8.63
N VAL A 143 -2.59 -16.32 7.55
CA VAL A 143 -2.56 -14.93 7.07
C VAL A 143 -3.32 -13.99 8.01
N ASP A 144 -4.43 -14.45 8.63
CA ASP A 144 -5.15 -13.70 9.65
C ASP A 144 -4.27 -13.41 10.87
N ASN A 145 -3.60 -14.42 11.41
CA ASN A 145 -2.66 -14.25 12.53
C ASN A 145 -1.52 -13.28 12.18
N PHE A 146 -1.00 -13.37 10.95
CA PHE A 146 0.01 -12.45 10.44
C PHE A 146 -0.49 -11.00 10.44
N VAL A 147 -1.64 -10.72 9.85
CA VAL A 147 -2.20 -9.35 9.75
C VAL A 147 -2.56 -8.79 11.12
N THR A 148 -3.13 -9.60 12.01
CA THR A 148 -3.43 -9.19 13.40
C THR A 148 -2.15 -8.79 14.12
N TYR A 149 -1.10 -9.63 14.05
CA TYR A 149 0.18 -9.33 14.69
C TYR A 149 0.85 -8.06 14.12
N LEU A 150 0.78 -7.83 12.81
CA LEU A 150 1.26 -6.58 12.21
C LEU A 150 0.50 -5.36 12.76
N THR A 151 -0.81 -5.49 12.94
CA THR A 151 -1.66 -4.42 13.45
C THR A 151 -1.37 -4.11 14.91
N GLU A 152 -1.14 -5.12 15.74
CA GLU A 152 -0.69 -4.96 17.14
C GLU A 152 0.63 -4.18 17.21
N ILE A 153 1.63 -4.56 16.41
CA ILE A 153 2.91 -3.85 16.33
C ILE A 153 2.68 -2.39 15.90
N SER A 154 1.79 -2.16 14.95
CA SER A 154 1.46 -0.82 14.46
C SER A 154 0.82 0.07 15.53
N GLN A 155 -0.06 -0.50 16.36
CA GLN A 155 -0.70 0.21 17.47
C GLN A 155 0.33 0.60 18.53
N ALA A 156 1.21 -0.33 18.92
CA ALA A 156 2.31 -0.04 19.85
C ALA A 156 3.26 1.04 19.30
N ALA A 157 3.58 1.01 18.01
CA ALA A 157 4.40 2.03 17.37
C ALA A 157 3.72 3.42 17.38
N PHE A 158 2.39 3.45 17.16
CA PHE A 158 1.60 4.67 17.18
C PHE A 158 1.57 5.33 18.56
N GLU A 159 1.39 4.55 19.63
CA GLU A 159 1.45 5.03 21.02
C GLU A 159 2.80 5.68 21.32
N LEU A 160 3.89 4.97 21.02
CA LEU A 160 5.25 5.47 21.20
C LEU A 160 5.52 6.77 20.43
N LEU A 161 5.00 6.88 19.21
CA LEU A 161 5.13 8.09 18.39
C LEU A 161 4.32 9.26 18.93
N SER A 162 3.13 8.99 19.46
CA SER A 162 2.17 10.00 19.87
C SER A 162 2.48 10.57 21.26
N GLU A 163 3.03 9.77 22.17
CA GLU A 163 3.20 10.15 23.59
C GLU A 163 4.61 10.63 23.93
N GLY A 164 5.64 10.20 23.20
CA GLY A 164 7.03 10.57 23.52
C GLY A 164 8.00 10.49 22.34
N GLY A 165 7.48 10.31 21.13
CA GLY A 165 8.28 10.13 19.93
C GLY A 165 8.74 11.45 19.30
N PRO A 166 9.49 11.38 18.19
CA PRO A 166 10.04 12.56 17.51
C PRO A 166 8.99 13.56 16.98
N VAL A 167 7.72 13.14 16.91
CA VAL A 167 6.59 13.91 16.36
C VAL A 167 5.59 14.31 17.46
N SER A 168 5.78 13.87 18.72
CA SER A 168 4.81 14.10 19.81
C SER A 168 4.61 15.59 20.09
N ASN A 169 5.69 16.37 20.15
CA ASN A 169 5.63 17.82 20.35
C ASN A 169 4.82 18.51 19.24
N ALA A 170 5.05 18.13 17.98
CA ALA A 170 4.31 18.69 16.86
C ALA A 170 2.82 18.30 16.88
N LEU A 171 2.51 17.06 17.30
CA LEU A 171 1.13 16.63 17.52
C LEU A 171 0.47 17.43 18.64
N GLN A 172 1.16 17.67 19.75
CA GLN A 172 0.66 18.46 20.87
C GLN A 172 0.41 19.91 20.46
N SER A 173 1.40 20.59 19.87
CA SER A 173 1.25 21.96 19.40
C SER A 173 0.11 22.09 18.38
N LEU A 174 -0.07 21.12 17.48
CA LEU A 174 -1.16 21.16 16.52
C LEU A 174 -2.54 20.91 17.17
N LYS A 175 -2.62 20.04 18.19
CA LYS A 175 -3.85 19.84 18.96
C LYS A 175 -4.23 21.09 19.76
N GLU A 176 -3.26 21.74 20.38
CA GLU A 176 -3.44 23.02 21.09
C GLU A 176 -3.92 24.09 20.12
N LEU A 177 -3.26 24.24 18.97
CA LEU A 177 -3.66 25.19 17.94
C LEU A 177 -5.09 24.93 17.41
N VAL A 178 -5.51 23.67 17.27
CA VAL A 178 -6.90 23.35 16.88
C VAL A 178 -7.89 23.76 17.97
N LYS A 179 -7.52 23.62 19.25
CA LYS A 179 -8.35 23.96 20.41
C LYS A 179 -8.48 25.47 20.60
N ASP A 180 -7.37 26.20 20.47
CA ASP A 180 -7.32 27.66 20.67
C ASP A 180 -8.21 28.41 19.67
N TYR A 181 -8.37 27.87 18.45
CA TYR A 181 -9.20 28.45 17.40
C TYR A 181 -10.64 27.86 17.35
N GLY A 182 -11.05 26.99 18.27
CA GLY A 182 -12.41 26.45 18.26
C GLY A 182 -12.87 25.75 19.54
N PRO A 183 -13.92 26.25 20.22
CA PRO A 183 -14.74 25.42 21.10
C PRO A 183 -15.43 24.32 20.29
N MET A 184 -15.59 23.15 20.90
CA MET A 184 -16.43 22.07 20.39
C MET A 184 -17.90 22.40 20.68
N ASP A 185 -18.66 22.77 19.65
CA ASP A 185 -20.10 22.52 19.63
C ASP A 185 -20.35 21.36 18.66
N ASP A 186 -20.42 20.15 19.21
CA ASP A 186 -21.08 19.00 18.60
C ASP A 186 -22.55 19.00 19.05
N ASP A 187 -23.26 20.11 18.88
CA ASP A 187 -24.72 20.17 19.09
C ASP A 187 -25.41 20.58 17.77
N PRO A 188 -26.21 19.68 17.14
CA PRO A 188 -26.89 19.97 15.88
C PRO A 188 -28.20 20.74 16.05
N GLU A 189 -28.53 21.30 17.22
CA GLU A 189 -29.79 22.01 17.43
C GLU A 189 -29.62 23.34 18.16
N GLY A 190 -29.68 24.42 17.38
CA GLY A 190 -30.37 25.66 17.73
C GLY A 190 -29.89 26.44 18.97
N SER A 191 -29.04 27.44 18.75
CA SER A 191 -29.26 28.75 19.37
C SER A 191 -28.63 29.86 18.53
N GLU A 192 -29.49 30.67 17.93
CA GLU A 192 -29.13 31.99 17.42
C GLU A 192 -29.01 32.95 18.62
N SER A 193 -27.78 33.28 18.99
CA SER A 193 -27.49 34.58 19.61
C SER A 193 -26.00 34.89 19.52
N GLY A 194 -25.71 36.15 19.22
CA GLY A 194 -24.44 36.67 18.74
C GLY A 194 -23.22 36.40 19.62
N ASP A 195 -22.08 36.26 18.94
CA ASP A 195 -21.00 37.26 18.98
C ASP A 195 -20.06 36.97 17.79
N ASP A 196 -19.55 38.04 17.19
CA ASP A 196 -18.69 38.07 16.00
C ASP A 196 -17.34 37.36 16.27
N VAL A 197 -17.34 36.02 16.29
CA VAL A 197 -16.12 35.23 16.09
C VAL A 197 -15.91 35.09 14.58
N ASP A 198 -14.93 35.83 14.06
CA ASP A 198 -14.63 36.00 12.64
C ASP A 198 -14.80 34.70 11.83
N CYS A 199 -15.67 34.76 10.81
CA CYS A 199 -16.01 33.62 9.96
C CYS A 199 -14.79 33.00 9.24
N GLU A 200 -13.68 33.74 9.14
CA GLU A 200 -12.41 33.31 8.54
C GLU A 200 -11.67 32.29 9.42
N ASP A 201 -11.65 32.48 10.74
CA ASP A 201 -10.92 31.62 11.69
C ASP A 201 -11.55 30.23 11.79
N LYS A 202 -12.89 30.16 11.88
CA LYS A 202 -13.62 28.88 11.86
C LYS A 202 -13.38 28.11 10.55
N ASN A 203 -13.21 28.81 9.44
CA ASN A 203 -12.94 28.22 8.13
C ASN A 203 -11.50 27.69 8.05
N TYR A 204 -10.53 28.42 8.61
CA TYR A 204 -9.13 28.03 8.67
C TYR A 204 -8.94 26.75 9.50
N VAL A 205 -9.54 26.66 10.68
CA VAL A 205 -9.51 25.44 11.50
C VAL A 205 -10.07 24.24 10.75
N LYS A 206 -11.26 24.41 10.16
CA LYS A 206 -11.98 23.33 9.48
C LYS A 206 -11.28 22.85 8.21
N LYS A 207 -10.68 23.76 7.43
CA LYS A 207 -10.08 23.46 6.12
C LYS A 207 -8.58 23.16 6.18
N VAL A 208 -7.86 23.69 7.17
CA VAL A 208 -6.40 23.59 7.24
C VAL A 208 -5.99 22.74 8.45
N LEU A 209 -6.30 23.18 9.66
CA LEU A 209 -5.76 22.57 10.88
C LEU A 209 -6.31 21.17 11.15
N LYS A 210 -7.63 20.96 11.09
CA LYS A 210 -8.26 19.63 11.28
C LYS A 210 -7.76 18.60 10.25
N PRO A 211 -7.72 18.90 8.92
CA PRO A 211 -7.15 17.99 7.94
C PRO A 211 -5.65 17.75 8.11
N LEU A 212 -4.89 18.75 8.57
CA LEU A 212 -3.46 18.60 8.86
C LEU A 212 -3.24 17.67 10.06
N LEU A 213 -4.02 17.83 11.13
CA LEU A 213 -3.98 16.95 12.30
C LEU A 213 -4.34 15.51 11.91
N GLY A 214 -5.39 15.34 11.11
CA GLY A 214 -5.75 14.03 10.55
C GLY A 214 -4.63 13.42 9.70
N SER A 215 -3.93 14.24 8.89
CA SER A 215 -2.80 13.79 8.06
C SER A 215 -1.61 13.34 8.92
N LEU A 216 -1.29 14.09 9.98
CA LEU A 216 -0.19 13.78 10.90
C LEU A 216 -0.48 12.54 11.75
N LEU A 217 -1.71 12.40 12.25
CA LEU A 217 -2.15 11.19 12.93
C LEU A 217 -2.10 9.98 12.00
N ASN A 218 -2.57 10.12 10.76
CA ASN A 218 -2.49 9.04 9.77
C ASN A 218 -1.04 8.67 9.44
N TYR A 219 -0.13 9.65 9.37
CA TYR A 219 1.30 9.41 9.24
C TYR A 219 1.82 8.56 10.41
N CYS A 220 1.47 8.90 11.66
CA CYS A 220 1.93 8.15 12.84
C CYS A 220 1.35 6.74 12.90
N ARG A 221 0.10 6.54 12.45
CA ARG A 221 -0.59 5.24 12.45
C ARG A 221 -0.01 4.26 11.45
N GLN A 222 0.39 4.71 10.26
CA GLN A 222 0.79 3.82 9.17
C GLN A 222 2.24 3.37 9.28
N ILE A 223 2.49 2.24 9.96
CA ILE A 223 3.84 1.66 10.02
C ILE A 223 4.24 1.04 8.67
N PRO A 224 5.47 1.29 8.19
CA PRO A 224 5.98 0.61 7.00
C PRO A 224 6.25 -0.87 7.28
N VAL A 225 5.66 -1.74 6.47
CA VAL A 225 5.86 -3.20 6.44
C VAL A 225 6.68 -3.53 5.20
N VAL A 226 7.91 -3.96 5.37
CA VAL A 226 8.92 -4.03 4.31
C VAL A 226 9.34 -5.47 4.06
N GLY A 227 9.17 -5.94 2.83
CA GLY A 227 9.75 -7.19 2.34
C GLY A 227 10.88 -6.94 1.33
N PHE A 228 11.62 -8.00 0.98
CA PHE A 228 12.63 -7.96 -0.07
C PHE A 228 12.15 -8.72 -1.31
N ASN A 229 11.91 -8.00 -2.42
CA ASN A 229 11.32 -8.57 -3.64
C ASN A 229 9.89 -9.13 -3.43
N SER A 230 9.22 -8.66 -2.38
CA SER A 230 7.92 -9.15 -1.96
C SER A 230 6.76 -8.71 -2.83
N GLY A 231 6.90 -7.57 -3.52
CA GLY A 231 5.89 -7.06 -4.45
C GLY A 231 5.64 -8.01 -5.62
N LYS A 232 6.68 -8.73 -6.05
CA LYS A 232 6.61 -9.69 -7.16
C LYS A 232 6.29 -11.11 -6.72
N TYR A 233 6.81 -11.54 -5.58
CA TYR A 233 6.70 -12.93 -5.13
C TYR A 233 5.74 -13.07 -3.95
N ASP A 234 6.16 -12.67 -2.75
CA ASP A 234 5.44 -12.97 -1.49
C ASP A 234 3.99 -12.49 -1.50
N ILE A 235 3.76 -11.23 -1.88
CA ILE A 235 2.41 -10.66 -1.97
C ILE A 235 1.59 -11.41 -3.02
N ASN A 236 2.18 -11.85 -4.14
CA ASN A 236 1.43 -12.58 -5.15
C ASN A 236 1.00 -13.98 -4.70
N VAL A 237 1.79 -14.63 -3.82
CA VAL A 237 1.43 -15.92 -3.20
C VAL A 237 0.21 -15.74 -2.29
N MET A 238 0.22 -14.72 -1.42
CA MET A 238 -0.82 -14.57 -0.38
C MET A 238 -1.91 -13.53 -0.67
N LYS A 239 -1.87 -12.77 -1.78
CA LYS A 239 -2.76 -11.61 -2.03
C LYS A 239 -4.24 -11.90 -1.76
N GLY A 240 -4.77 -13.02 -2.24
CA GLY A 240 -6.21 -13.33 -2.08
C GLY A 240 -6.60 -13.40 -0.61
N LEU A 241 -5.79 -14.08 0.19
CA LEU A 241 -5.98 -14.22 1.64
C LEU A 241 -5.65 -12.92 2.37
N LEU A 242 -4.59 -12.22 1.96
CA LEU A 242 -4.15 -10.96 2.54
C LEU A 242 -5.24 -9.88 2.42
N TYR A 243 -5.85 -9.71 1.25
CA TYR A 243 -6.95 -8.75 1.09
C TYR A 243 -8.14 -9.09 1.98
N ASN A 244 -8.54 -10.36 2.02
CA ASN A 244 -9.64 -10.80 2.89
C ASN A 244 -9.34 -10.51 4.35
N SER A 245 -8.11 -10.79 4.79
CA SER A 245 -7.67 -10.57 6.16
C SER A 245 -7.61 -9.08 6.54
N LEU A 246 -7.09 -8.23 5.63
CA LEU A 246 -7.07 -6.78 5.84
C LEU A 246 -8.50 -6.22 5.93
N GLU A 247 -9.43 -6.68 5.11
CA GLU A 247 -10.83 -6.25 5.15
C GLU A 247 -11.58 -6.75 6.39
N LYS A 248 -11.22 -7.91 6.95
CA LYS A 248 -11.74 -8.36 8.26
C LYS A 248 -11.30 -7.48 9.42
N ASN A 249 -10.07 -6.94 9.34
CA ASN A 249 -9.50 -6.05 10.36
C ASN A 249 -9.84 -4.57 10.10
N LYS A 250 -10.92 -4.28 9.36
CA LYS A 250 -11.41 -2.91 9.20
C LYS A 250 -12.04 -2.43 10.52
N ASP A 251 -12.00 -1.12 10.77
CA ASP A 251 -12.78 -0.57 11.88
C ASP A 251 -14.27 -0.57 11.51
N ASP A 252 -15.13 -1.03 12.43
CA ASP A 252 -16.58 -1.15 12.23
C ASP A 252 -17.26 0.18 11.87
N ASP A 253 -16.70 1.31 12.30
CA ASP A 253 -17.26 2.66 12.14
C ASP A 253 -17.07 3.28 10.74
N THR A 254 -16.54 2.54 9.76
CA THR A 254 -16.28 3.09 8.42
C THR A 254 -16.93 2.28 7.30
N GLU A 255 -17.75 2.95 6.48
CA GLU A 255 -18.26 2.40 5.21
C GLU A 255 -17.16 2.18 4.14
N ARG A 256 -15.92 2.59 4.44
CA ARG A 256 -14.78 2.54 3.52
C ARG A 256 -14.09 1.17 3.59
N PRO A 257 -13.48 0.70 2.49
CA PRO A 257 -12.67 -0.51 2.52
C PRO A 257 -11.45 -0.32 3.44
N ALA A 258 -10.97 -1.40 4.05
CA ALA A 258 -9.75 -1.37 4.87
C ALA A 258 -8.53 -0.92 4.06
N VAL A 259 -8.47 -1.33 2.79
CA VAL A 259 -7.39 -0.95 1.88
C VAL A 259 -7.70 0.37 1.19
N ASN A 260 -6.98 1.41 1.61
CA ASN A 260 -7.15 2.76 1.10
C ASN A 260 -6.49 2.99 -0.26
N GLN A 261 -5.34 2.33 -0.51
CA GLN A 261 -4.57 2.54 -1.73
C GLN A 261 -3.77 1.31 -2.14
N ILE A 262 -3.77 1.01 -3.43
CA ILE A 262 -2.94 -0.03 -4.04
C ILE A 262 -2.21 0.57 -5.23
N ILE A 263 -0.88 0.47 -5.24
CA ILE A 263 -0.03 0.88 -6.37
C ILE A 263 0.63 -0.37 -6.94
N LYS A 264 0.40 -0.63 -8.22
CA LYS A 264 0.91 -1.83 -8.90
C LYS A 264 1.49 -1.50 -10.28
N ARG A 265 2.56 -2.18 -10.64
CA ARG A 265 3.16 -2.18 -11.99
C ARG A 265 3.12 -3.61 -12.54
N CYS A 266 2.19 -3.89 -13.44
CA CYS A 266 1.94 -5.24 -13.97
C CYS A 266 1.60 -6.25 -12.87
N SER A 267 2.50 -7.20 -12.56
CA SER A 267 2.36 -8.16 -11.46
C SER A 267 3.01 -7.68 -10.15
N ASP A 268 3.78 -6.59 -10.20
CA ASP A 268 4.61 -6.07 -9.11
C ASP A 268 3.82 -5.09 -8.24
N TYR A 269 3.55 -5.46 -6.98
CA TYR A 269 2.91 -4.57 -6.00
C TYR A 269 3.95 -3.62 -5.42
N LEU A 270 3.84 -2.33 -5.74
CA LEU A 270 4.74 -1.30 -5.25
C LEU A 270 4.36 -0.79 -3.86
N CYS A 271 3.06 -0.70 -3.58
CA CYS A 271 2.53 -0.23 -2.30
C CYS A 271 1.12 -0.80 -2.06
N ILE A 272 0.85 -1.24 -0.84
CA ILE A 272 -0.52 -1.49 -0.34
C ILE A 272 -0.66 -0.73 0.97
N SER A 273 -1.61 0.19 1.06
CA SER A 273 -1.80 1.05 2.23
C SER A 273 -3.17 0.81 2.86
N THR A 274 -3.18 0.60 4.16
CA THR A 274 -4.38 0.58 5.02
C THR A 274 -4.31 1.71 6.04
N LYS A 275 -5.21 1.74 7.03
CA LYS A 275 -5.16 2.69 8.14
C LYS A 275 -3.89 2.53 9.00
N TRP A 276 -3.47 1.29 9.23
CA TRP A 276 -2.38 0.95 10.14
C TRP A 276 -1.12 0.48 9.41
N LEU A 277 -1.25 -0.15 8.24
CA LEU A 277 -0.14 -0.83 7.59
C LEU A 277 0.16 -0.21 6.23
N LYS A 278 1.45 -0.08 5.92
CA LYS A 278 1.92 0.31 4.59
C LYS A 278 2.93 -0.69 4.07
N PHE A 279 2.47 -1.63 3.26
CA PHE A 279 3.32 -2.64 2.63
C PHE A 279 4.15 -2.02 1.51
N LEU A 280 5.46 -2.20 1.60
CA LEU A 280 6.47 -1.70 0.69
C LEU A 280 7.46 -2.80 0.35
N ASP A 281 8.03 -2.73 -0.85
CA ASP A 281 9.13 -3.60 -1.27
C ASP A 281 10.42 -2.79 -1.35
N ILE A 282 11.41 -3.16 -0.53
CA ILE A 282 12.68 -2.44 -0.44
C ILE A 282 13.44 -2.43 -1.77
N LYS A 283 13.21 -3.43 -2.64
CA LYS A 283 13.87 -3.53 -3.94
C LYS A 283 13.58 -2.34 -4.84
N ASN A 284 12.45 -1.65 -4.65
CA ASN A 284 12.12 -0.43 -5.40
C ASN A 284 12.98 0.78 -5.02
N TYR A 285 13.68 0.72 -3.89
CA TYR A 285 14.54 1.78 -3.36
C TYR A 285 16.03 1.43 -3.51
N LEU A 286 16.34 0.27 -4.09
CA LEU A 286 17.70 -0.17 -4.37
C LEU A 286 18.07 0.05 -5.83
N ALA A 287 19.36 0.17 -6.10
CA ALA A 287 19.86 0.22 -7.47
C ALA A 287 19.46 -1.06 -8.23
N PRO A 288 19.18 -0.97 -9.54
CA PRO A 288 18.87 -2.15 -10.36
C PRO A 288 19.97 -3.20 -10.26
N GLY A 289 19.57 -4.47 -10.11
CA GLY A 289 20.50 -5.60 -9.99
C GLY A 289 21.04 -5.85 -8.57
N CYS A 290 20.68 -5.04 -7.58
CA CYS A 290 21.06 -5.27 -6.19
C CYS A 290 20.41 -6.55 -5.64
N SER A 291 21.22 -7.52 -5.23
CA SER A 291 20.77 -8.74 -4.55
C SER A 291 20.59 -8.54 -3.06
N TYR A 292 19.91 -9.46 -2.39
CA TYR A 292 19.73 -9.43 -0.93
C TYR A 292 21.08 -9.43 -0.20
N SER A 293 22.01 -10.29 -0.63
CA SER A 293 23.37 -10.35 -0.07
C SER A 293 24.13 -9.03 -0.23
N GLN A 294 24.04 -8.39 -1.42
CA GLN A 294 24.65 -7.07 -1.65
C GLN A 294 24.03 -5.99 -0.78
N PHE A 295 22.70 -6.02 -0.63
CA PHE A 295 21.98 -5.13 0.28
C PHE A 295 22.46 -5.30 1.72
N LEU A 296 22.48 -6.52 2.27
CA LEU A 296 22.98 -6.78 3.64
C LEU A 296 24.43 -6.32 3.83
N LYS A 297 25.29 -6.60 2.85
CA LYS A 297 26.70 -6.19 2.87
C LYS A 297 26.87 -4.67 2.94
N ALA A 298 26.04 -3.91 2.24
CA ALA A 298 26.06 -2.44 2.28
C ALA A 298 25.76 -1.88 3.68
N TYR A 299 24.91 -2.57 4.45
CA TYR A 299 24.57 -2.23 5.83
C TYR A 299 25.47 -2.90 6.87
N LYS A 300 26.54 -3.58 6.45
CA LYS A 300 27.47 -4.32 7.33
C LYS A 300 26.79 -5.41 8.15
N CYS A 301 25.71 -5.99 7.62
CA CYS A 301 25.03 -7.15 8.21
C CYS A 301 25.67 -8.45 7.72
N GLN A 302 25.78 -9.44 8.60
CA GLN A 302 26.17 -10.78 8.21
C GLN A 302 24.96 -11.50 7.57
N GLU A 303 25.19 -12.13 6.43
CA GLU A 303 24.18 -12.95 5.77
C GLU A 303 24.05 -14.30 6.51
N GLN A 304 22.87 -14.56 7.07
CA GLN A 304 22.49 -15.87 7.59
C GLN A 304 21.54 -16.51 6.59
N LYS A 305 22.09 -17.20 5.59
CA LYS A 305 21.28 -17.84 4.54
C LYS A 305 20.94 -19.27 4.94
N GLY A 306 19.66 -19.55 5.17
CA GLY A 306 19.14 -20.92 5.22
C GLY A 306 18.91 -21.47 3.81
N PHE A 307 19.14 -22.77 3.61
CA PHE A 307 18.71 -23.47 2.41
C PHE A 307 17.46 -24.28 2.74
N PHE A 308 16.32 -23.92 2.17
CA PHE A 308 15.07 -24.64 2.37
C PHE A 308 14.75 -25.52 1.15
N PRO A 309 14.64 -26.86 1.29
CA PRO A 309 14.44 -27.78 0.16
C PRO A 309 12.96 -27.86 -0.25
N TYR A 310 12.50 -26.84 -0.97
CA TYR A 310 11.10 -26.69 -1.40
C TYR A 310 10.52 -27.90 -2.15
N ASP A 311 11.31 -28.55 -3.00
CA ASP A 311 10.86 -29.66 -3.87
C ASP A 311 10.65 -30.99 -3.14
N TRP A 312 11.23 -31.13 -1.94
CA TRP A 312 11.14 -32.33 -1.10
C TRP A 312 10.03 -32.26 -0.05
N MET A 313 9.36 -31.11 0.06
CA MET A 313 8.19 -30.88 0.91
C MET A 313 6.92 -31.12 0.09
N ASP A 314 6.40 -32.35 0.13
CA ASP A 314 5.28 -32.82 -0.70
C ASP A 314 4.00 -33.15 0.07
N SER A 315 3.96 -32.99 1.40
CA SER A 315 2.81 -33.38 2.23
C SER A 315 2.23 -32.25 3.09
N SER A 316 0.90 -32.26 3.20
CA SER A 316 0.02 -31.26 3.81
C SER A 316 0.13 -31.07 5.33
N HIS A 317 1.17 -31.60 5.97
CA HIS A 317 1.38 -31.53 7.42
C HIS A 317 2.78 -31.01 7.79
N PRO A 318 3.03 -29.69 7.70
CA PRO A 318 4.31 -29.09 8.04
C PRO A 318 4.79 -29.41 9.47
N LYS A 319 3.85 -29.52 10.42
CA LYS A 319 4.15 -29.73 11.85
C LYS A 319 4.90 -31.04 12.15
N SER A 320 4.72 -32.12 11.37
CA SER A 320 5.41 -33.40 11.62
C SER A 320 6.90 -33.32 11.31
N LEU A 321 7.30 -32.41 10.42
CA LEU A 321 8.69 -32.22 9.98
C LEU A 321 9.48 -31.30 10.93
N PHE A 322 8.80 -30.34 11.57
CA PHE A 322 9.44 -29.45 12.56
C PHE A 322 9.46 -30.03 13.98
N THR A 323 8.65 -31.06 14.29
CA THR A 323 8.63 -31.72 15.61
C THR A 323 9.62 -32.87 15.75
N THR A 324 10.14 -33.41 14.64
CA THR A 324 11.01 -34.60 14.66
C THR A 324 12.51 -34.32 14.59
N ASN A 325 12.94 -33.07 14.40
CA ASN A 325 14.36 -32.72 14.42
C ASN A 325 14.63 -31.52 15.33
N SER A 326 14.78 -31.81 16.62
CA SER A 326 15.53 -31.01 17.60
C SER A 326 17.04 -30.98 17.31
N LYS A 327 17.43 -30.92 16.03
CA LYS A 327 18.78 -30.55 15.62
C LYS A 327 18.76 -29.07 15.29
N LYS A 328 19.32 -28.29 16.22
CA LYS A 328 19.71 -26.90 16.01
C LYS A 328 20.34 -26.76 14.61
N TRP A 329 19.66 -26.06 13.73
CA TRP A 329 20.29 -25.49 12.55
C TRP A 329 21.01 -24.23 13.06
N THR A 330 22.31 -24.40 13.34
CA THR A 330 23.25 -23.34 13.74
C THR A 330 23.70 -22.52 12.55
#